data_AF-A0A0Q8U8B7-F1
#
_entry.id   AF-A0A0Q8U8B7-F1
#
_cell.length_a   1.000
_cell.length_b   1.000
_cell.length_c   1.000
_cell.angle_alpha   90.00
_cell.angle_beta   90.00
_cell.angle_gamma   90.00
#
_symmetry.space_group_name_H-M   'P 1'
#
loop_
_entity.id
_entity.type
_entity.pdbx_description
1 polymer ?
#
loop_
_entity_poly.entity_id
_entity_poly.type
_entity_poly.pdbx_seq_one_letter_code
_entity_poly.pdbx_strand_id
1 'polypeptide(L)'
;MRRAARLAAVVCAGSTLAACATVTRGTEDAWMIHSDPSGARVETTNGHQCTATPCAIKMKRRSEFTATLSKPGYKPASVQVTHRTSGAGAAGVAGNVIVGGLIGIGVDMYSGASQDLTPNPVTVRLEADAPPERVIIQ
;
A
#
# COMPACT_ATOMS: atom_id res chain seq x y z
N MET A 1 -50.22 -32.03 -9.41
CA MET A 1 -50.02 -30.57 -9.64
C MET A 1 -49.44 -29.81 -8.44
N ARG A 2 -49.67 -30.19 -7.17
CA ARG A 2 -49.18 -29.44 -5.99
C ARG A 2 -47.69 -29.62 -5.62
N ARG A 3 -47.00 -30.63 -6.18
CA ARG A 3 -45.58 -30.92 -5.89
C ARG A 3 -44.60 -30.15 -6.79
N ALA A 4 -45.00 -29.84 -8.02
CA ALA A 4 -44.19 -29.04 -8.96
C ALA A 4 -44.04 -27.58 -8.49
N ALA A 5 -45.09 -27.02 -7.87
CA ALA A 5 -45.08 -25.66 -7.34
C ALA A 5 -44.10 -25.46 -6.17
N ARG A 6 -43.77 -26.52 -5.41
CA ARG A 6 -42.79 -26.45 -4.30
C ARG A 6 -41.35 -26.48 -4.79
N LEU A 7 -41.07 -27.14 -5.91
CA LEU A 7 -39.73 -27.21 -6.50
C LEU A 7 -39.35 -25.89 -7.20
N ALA A 8 -40.31 -25.19 -7.79
CA ALA A 8 -40.06 -23.88 -8.41
C ALA A 8 -39.69 -22.79 -7.39
N ALA A 9 -40.24 -22.85 -6.17
CA ALA A 9 -39.94 -21.88 -5.12
C ALA A 9 -38.54 -22.01 -4.51
N VAL A 10 -37.92 -23.21 -4.57
CA VAL A 10 -36.55 -23.44 -4.08
C VAL A 10 -35.50 -23.02 -5.11
N VAL A 11 -35.83 -23.09 -6.41
CA VAL A 11 -34.90 -22.71 -7.49
C VAL A 11 -34.81 -21.20 -7.68
N CYS A 12 -35.86 -20.43 -7.39
CA CYS A 12 -35.82 -18.96 -7.48
C CYS A 12 -35.18 -18.26 -6.26
N ALA A 13 -34.88 -18.97 -5.18
CA ALA A 13 -34.17 -18.41 -4.02
C ALA A 13 -32.63 -18.39 -4.20
N GLY A 14 -32.11 -18.98 -5.29
CA GLY A 14 -30.66 -19.08 -5.54
C GLY A 14 -30.04 -17.95 -6.37
N SER A 15 -30.85 -17.07 -6.98
CA SER A 15 -30.36 -16.05 -7.94
C SER A 15 -30.18 -14.65 -7.35
N THR A 16 -30.27 -14.48 -6.03
CA THR A 16 -29.95 -13.23 -5.33
C THR A 16 -28.70 -13.35 -4.45
N LEU A 17 -27.73 -14.17 -4.83
CA LEU A 17 -26.34 -13.84 -4.47
C LEU A 17 -25.94 -12.64 -5.32
N ALA A 18 -26.39 -11.47 -4.87
CA ALA A 18 -25.61 -10.25 -4.96
C ALA A 18 -24.26 -10.53 -4.30
N ALA A 19 -23.36 -11.19 -5.03
CA ALA A 19 -21.98 -11.29 -4.67
C ALA A 19 -21.42 -9.88 -4.86
N CYS A 20 -21.49 -9.10 -3.78
CA CYS A 20 -20.72 -7.90 -3.57
C CYS A 20 -19.34 -8.11 -4.17
N ALA A 21 -18.96 -7.20 -5.07
CA ALA A 21 -17.70 -7.18 -5.76
C ALA A 21 -16.56 -7.57 -4.81
N THR A 22 -15.98 -8.75 -5.01
CA THR A 22 -14.64 -9.05 -4.52
C THR A 22 -13.73 -8.06 -5.21
N VAL A 23 -13.52 -6.89 -4.59
CA VAL A 23 -12.40 -6.02 -4.93
C VAL A 23 -11.19 -6.83 -4.55
N THR A 24 -10.71 -7.64 -5.50
CA THR A 24 -9.37 -8.21 -5.45
C THR A 24 -8.46 -7.00 -5.32
N ARG A 25 -8.02 -6.73 -4.10
CA ARG A 25 -7.10 -5.64 -3.82
C ARG A 25 -5.84 -6.00 -4.62
N GLY A 26 -5.58 -5.30 -5.73
CA GLY A 26 -4.48 -5.61 -6.63
C GLY A 26 -3.12 -5.66 -5.91
N THR A 27 -2.08 -6.19 -6.53
CA THR A 27 -0.76 -6.37 -5.87
C THR A 27 0.05 -5.08 -5.71
N GLU A 28 -0.50 -3.95 -6.17
CA GLU A 28 0.13 -2.63 -6.12
C GLU A 28 -0.55 -1.74 -5.07
N ASP A 29 0.25 -0.85 -4.49
CA ASP A 29 -0.21 0.19 -3.57
C ASP A 29 0.36 1.54 -3.99
N ALA A 30 -0.37 2.60 -3.69
CA ALA A 30 0.07 3.97 -3.91
C ALA A 30 0.81 4.44 -2.65
N TRP A 31 2.14 4.47 -2.71
CA TRP A 31 2.98 4.96 -1.63
C TRP A 31 2.99 6.49 -1.67
N MET A 32 2.39 7.13 -0.67
CA MET A 32 2.27 8.58 -0.57
C MET A 32 3.43 9.17 0.24
N ILE A 33 4.07 10.20 -0.30
CA ILE A 33 5.19 10.90 0.33
C ILE A 33 4.83 12.35 0.56
N HIS A 34 4.99 12.79 1.79
CA HIS A 34 4.90 14.18 2.22
C HIS A 34 6.24 14.60 2.82
N SER A 35 6.66 15.83 2.52
CA SER A 35 7.80 16.43 3.21
C SER A 35 7.46 17.81 3.75
N ASP A 36 8.09 18.16 4.86
CA ASP A 36 8.10 19.50 5.43
C ASP A 36 9.54 20.02 5.49
N PRO A 37 9.91 21.05 4.71
CA PRO A 37 9.07 21.77 3.75
C PRO A 37 8.77 20.95 2.46
N SER A 38 7.71 21.33 1.74
CA SER A 38 7.32 20.71 0.47
C SER A 38 8.32 20.99 -0.67
N GLY A 39 8.22 20.27 -1.78
CA GLY A 39 9.10 20.40 -2.94
C GLY A 39 10.45 19.73 -2.79
N ALA A 40 10.56 18.71 -1.93
CA ALA A 40 11.74 17.85 -1.87
C ALA A 40 11.72 16.85 -3.04
N ARG A 41 12.89 16.56 -3.60
CA ARG A 41 13.08 15.47 -4.56
C ARG A 41 13.19 14.15 -3.79
N VAL A 42 12.52 13.11 -4.27
CA VAL A 42 12.54 11.77 -3.67
C VAL A 42 13.15 10.81 -4.67
N GLU A 43 14.12 10.02 -4.24
CA GLU A 43 14.73 8.93 -4.99
C GLU A 43 14.65 7.65 -4.18
N THR A 44 14.35 6.54 -4.83
CA THR A 44 14.17 5.25 -4.15
C THR A 44 15.13 4.21 -4.72
N THR A 45 15.59 3.28 -3.88
CA THR A 45 16.54 2.23 -4.30
C THR A 45 15.95 1.24 -5.31
N ASN A 46 14.63 1.19 -5.46
CA ASN A 46 13.93 0.40 -6.48
C ASN A 46 13.72 1.15 -7.81
N GLY A 47 14.39 2.30 -7.99
CA GLY A 47 14.44 3.02 -9.27
C GLY A 47 13.25 3.95 -9.53
N HIS A 48 12.35 4.13 -8.57
CA HIS A 48 11.31 5.16 -8.66
C HIS A 48 11.83 6.51 -8.15
N GLN A 49 11.25 7.58 -8.66
CA GLN A 49 11.66 8.94 -8.31
C GLN A 49 10.48 9.89 -8.45
N CYS A 50 10.52 10.95 -7.66
CA CYS A 50 9.54 12.01 -7.66
C CYS A 50 10.27 13.36 -7.56
N THR A 51 9.94 14.29 -8.46
CA THR A 51 10.65 15.56 -8.58
C THR A 51 10.32 16.54 -7.46
N ALA A 52 9.08 16.49 -6.93
CA ALA A 52 8.63 17.40 -5.88
C ALA A 52 7.52 16.74 -5.03
N THR A 53 7.69 16.73 -3.71
CA THR A 53 6.67 16.34 -2.73
C THR A 53 5.62 17.45 -2.52
N PRO A 54 4.34 17.12 -2.22
CA PRO A 54 3.81 15.77 -2.02
C PRO A 54 3.55 15.02 -3.32
N CYS A 55 3.80 13.71 -3.32
CA CYS A 55 3.56 12.86 -4.49
C CYS A 55 3.19 11.44 -4.09
N ALA A 56 2.60 10.70 -5.02
CA ALA A 56 2.24 9.29 -4.85
C ALA A 56 2.90 8.45 -5.94
N ILE A 57 3.59 7.39 -5.54
CA ILE A 57 4.27 6.47 -6.46
C ILE A 57 3.58 5.11 -6.36
N LYS A 58 3.09 4.60 -7.50
CA LYS A 58 2.49 3.27 -7.56
C LYS A 58 3.57 2.21 -7.62
N MET A 59 3.55 1.26 -6.69
CA MET A 59 4.55 0.19 -6.61
C MET A 59 3.98 -1.08 -5.99
N LYS A 60 4.72 -2.19 -6.07
CA LYS A 60 4.27 -3.47 -5.53
C LYS A 60 4.21 -3.44 -4.00
N ARG A 61 3.16 -4.03 -3.42
CA ARG A 61 2.94 -4.12 -1.97
C ARG A 61 4.00 -4.87 -1.20
N ARG A 62 4.74 -5.75 -1.88
CA ARG A 62 5.85 -6.55 -1.31
C ARG A 62 7.22 -5.91 -1.50
N SER A 63 7.28 -4.64 -1.88
CA SER A 63 8.55 -3.96 -2.06
C SER A 63 9.17 -3.59 -0.70
N GLU A 64 10.49 -3.69 -0.64
CA GLU A 64 11.32 -3.14 0.41
C GLU A 64 12.36 -2.24 -0.26
N PHE A 65 12.46 -1.00 0.19
CA PHE A 65 13.32 0.01 -0.42
C PHE A 65 13.65 1.11 0.57
N THR A 66 14.72 1.83 0.29
CA THR A 66 15.05 3.06 1.00
C THR A 66 14.68 4.23 0.11
N ALA A 67 13.92 5.17 0.65
CA ALA A 67 13.62 6.44 0.01
C ALA A 67 14.50 7.54 0.58
N THR A 68 15.22 8.24 -0.28
CA THR A 68 16.07 9.38 0.08
C THR A 68 15.42 10.66 -0.44
N LEU A 69 15.16 11.59 0.48
CA LEU A 69 14.64 12.91 0.19
C LEU A 69 15.78 13.91 0.21
N SER A 70 15.85 14.75 -0.81
CA SER A 70 16.83 15.82 -0.94
C SER A 70 16.14 17.14 -1.30
N LYS A 71 16.59 18.22 -0.68
CA LYS A 71 16.15 19.57 -0.99
C LYS A 71 17.32 20.56 -0.83
N PRO A 72 17.53 21.51 -1.75
CA PRO A 72 18.57 22.51 -1.62
C PRO A 72 18.42 23.31 -0.31
N GLY A 73 19.52 23.46 0.45
CA GLY A 73 19.53 24.14 1.74
C GLY A 73 19.02 23.30 2.93
N TYR A 74 18.81 22.00 2.72
CA TYR A 74 18.39 21.05 3.75
C TYR A 74 19.27 19.80 3.71
N LYS A 75 19.44 19.17 4.87
CA LYS A 75 20.12 17.87 4.96
C LYS A 75 19.27 16.79 4.29
N PRO A 76 19.88 15.88 3.51
CA PRO A 76 19.15 14.75 2.95
C PRO A 76 18.67 13.84 4.08
N ALA A 77 17.46 13.28 3.92
CA ALA A 77 16.86 12.37 4.87
C ALA A 77 16.50 11.05 4.17
N SER A 78 16.79 9.91 4.81
CA SER A 78 16.46 8.59 4.26
C SER A 78 15.45 7.87 5.16
N VAL A 79 14.46 7.23 4.55
CA VAL A 79 13.42 6.45 5.21
C VAL A 79 13.40 5.05 4.62
N GLN A 80 13.47 4.04 5.48
CA GLN A 80 13.27 2.65 5.08
C GLN A 80 11.78 2.34 5.00
N VAL A 81 11.34 1.85 3.85
CA VAL A 81 9.97 1.41 3.61
C VAL A 81 9.99 -0.10 3.40
N THR A 82 9.12 -0.79 4.13
CA THR A 82 8.97 -2.24 4.05
C THR A 82 7.50 -2.58 3.83
N HIS A 83 7.16 -3.86 3.91
CA HIS A 83 5.80 -4.35 3.79
C HIS A 83 5.37 -5.10 5.03
N ARG A 84 4.12 -4.92 5.46
CA ARG A 84 3.51 -5.68 6.56
C ARG A 84 2.16 -6.22 6.15
N THR A 85 1.74 -7.34 6.74
CA THR A 85 0.40 -7.88 6.54
C THR A 85 -0.65 -6.92 7.08
N SER A 86 -1.57 -6.51 6.22
CA SER A 86 -2.67 -5.61 6.56
C SER A 86 -3.78 -6.34 7.31
N GLY A 87 -4.55 -5.61 8.15
CA GLY A 87 -5.73 -6.17 8.83
C GLY A 87 -6.80 -6.67 7.85
N ALA A 88 -6.96 -5.99 6.70
CA ALA A 88 -7.83 -6.44 5.62
C ALA A 88 -7.30 -7.69 4.91
N GLY A 89 -5.97 -7.84 4.81
CA GLY A 89 -5.30 -9.04 4.32
C GLY A 89 -5.53 -10.26 5.24
N ALA A 90 -5.53 -10.06 6.55
CA ALA A 90 -5.87 -11.11 7.51
C ALA A 90 -7.35 -11.55 7.39
N ALA A 91 -8.26 -10.59 7.19
CA ALA A 91 -9.68 -10.87 6.96
C ALA A 91 -9.95 -11.54 5.60
N GLY A 92 -9.20 -11.16 4.56
CA GLY A 92 -9.25 -11.79 3.23
C GLY A 92 -8.79 -13.25 3.26
N VAL A 93 -7.69 -13.54 3.96
CA VAL A 93 -7.23 -14.92 4.21
C VAL A 93 -8.31 -15.72 4.96
N ALA A 94 -8.94 -15.15 5.98
CA ALA A 94 -10.02 -15.83 6.71
C ALA A 94 -11.28 -16.07 5.85
N GLY A 95 -11.65 -15.13 4.98
CA GLY A 95 -12.78 -15.29 4.04
C GLY A 95 -12.52 -16.35 2.97
N ASN A 96 -11.31 -16.40 2.42
CA ASN A 96 -10.92 -17.41 1.42
C ASN A 96 -10.74 -18.81 2.01
N VAL A 97 -10.50 -18.94 3.31
CA VAL A 97 -10.57 -20.24 4.02
C VAL A 97 -11.99 -20.79 4.04
N ILE A 98 -12.99 -19.92 4.27
CA ILE A 98 -14.39 -20.31 4.39
C ILE A 98 -15.03 -20.58 3.02
N VAL A 99 -14.59 -19.90 1.96
CA VAL A 99 -15.16 -20.01 0.60
C VAL A 99 -14.33 -20.90 -0.35
N GLY A 100 -13.01 -21.02 -0.16
CA GLY A 100 -12.08 -21.67 -1.11
C GLY A 100 -11.12 -22.72 -0.52
N GLY A 101 -11.21 -23.04 0.78
CA GLY A 101 -10.35 -24.04 1.43
C GLY A 101 -8.85 -23.70 1.42
N LEU A 102 -7.98 -24.71 1.59
CA LEU A 102 -6.51 -24.56 1.64
C LEU A 102 -5.91 -23.86 0.41
N ILE A 103 -6.58 -23.92 -0.74
CA ILE A 103 -6.12 -23.31 -1.99
C ILE A 103 -6.23 -21.78 -1.92
N GLY A 104 -7.27 -21.25 -1.24
CA GLY A 104 -7.47 -19.80 -1.04
C GLY A 104 -6.39 -19.15 -0.18
N ILE A 105 -5.87 -19.85 0.83
CA ILE A 105 -4.73 -19.38 1.65
C ILE A 105 -3.46 -19.26 0.79
N GLY A 106 -3.21 -20.25 -0.07
CA GLY A 106 -1.98 -20.34 -0.85
C GLY A 106 -1.84 -19.19 -1.86
N VAL A 107 -2.92 -18.82 -2.56
CA VAL A 107 -2.86 -17.81 -3.63
C VAL A 107 -2.81 -16.37 -3.11
N ASP A 108 -3.49 -16.05 -2.01
CA ASP A 108 -3.51 -14.69 -1.44
C ASP A 108 -2.23 -14.38 -0.66
N MET A 109 -1.69 -15.36 0.08
CA MET A 109 -0.36 -15.23 0.67
C MET A 109 0.76 -15.29 -0.37
N TYR A 110 0.56 -15.89 -1.54
CA TYR A 110 1.60 -15.89 -2.59
C TYR A 110 1.60 -14.61 -3.43
N SER A 111 0.43 -14.04 -3.72
CA SER A 111 0.31 -12.82 -4.54
C SER A 111 0.75 -11.54 -3.82
N GLY A 112 0.68 -11.49 -2.49
CA GLY A 112 0.98 -10.30 -1.70
C GLY A 112 -0.14 -9.26 -1.68
N ALA A 113 -1.35 -9.63 -2.11
CA ALA A 113 -2.55 -8.80 -2.02
C ALA A 113 -2.88 -8.39 -0.58
N SER A 114 -2.48 -9.21 0.40
CA SER A 114 -2.66 -8.98 1.84
C SER A 114 -1.66 -8.01 2.48
N GLN A 115 -0.60 -7.61 1.79
CA GLN A 115 0.44 -6.74 2.35
C GLN A 115 0.12 -5.24 2.11
N ASP A 116 0.55 -4.37 3.00
CA ASP A 116 0.58 -2.91 2.82
C ASP A 116 2.02 -2.41 2.93
N LEU A 117 2.35 -1.34 2.19
CA LEU A 117 3.63 -0.64 2.34
C LEU A 117 3.61 0.17 3.63
N THR A 118 4.65 0.04 4.44
CA THR A 118 4.76 0.68 5.75
C THR A 118 6.11 1.39 5.87
N PRO A 119 6.12 2.70 6.19
CA PRO A 119 4.96 3.56 6.44
C PRO A 119 4.25 3.99 5.14
N ASN A 120 2.95 4.24 5.19
CA ASN A 120 2.17 4.87 4.12
C ASN A 120 0.92 5.57 4.73
N PRO A 121 0.76 6.92 4.63
CA PRO A 121 1.67 7.89 4.02
C PRO A 121 2.97 8.07 4.83
N VAL A 122 4.08 8.33 4.15
CA VAL A 122 5.35 8.74 4.78
C VAL A 122 5.38 10.26 4.87
N THR A 123 5.61 10.77 6.08
CA THR A 123 5.83 12.20 6.31
C THR A 123 7.25 12.40 6.85
N VAL A 124 8.05 13.21 6.15
CA VAL A 124 9.45 13.48 6.52
C VAL A 124 9.65 14.96 6.75
N ARG A 125 10.21 15.33 7.90
CA ARG A 125 10.63 16.70 8.18
C ARG A 125 12.11 16.83 7.86
N LEU A 126 12.46 17.76 6.97
CA LEU A 126 13.85 18.02 6.59
C LEU A 126 14.45 19.07 7.52
N GLU A 127 15.68 18.82 7.96
CA GLU A 127 16.44 19.77 8.75
C GLU A 127 17.16 20.76 7.83
N ALA A 128 17.06 22.05 8.13
CA ALA A 128 17.79 23.07 7.40
C ALA A 128 19.29 22.83 7.57
N ASP A 129 20.04 22.91 6.46
CA ASP A 129 21.49 22.88 6.52
C ASP A 129 21.94 24.26 7.01
N ALA A 130 22.41 24.33 8.25
CA ALA A 130 22.87 25.59 8.81
C ALA A 130 24.04 26.10 7.96
N PRO A 131 24.07 27.38 7.56
CA PRO A 131 25.25 27.92 6.88
C PRO A 131 26.47 27.72 7.78
N PRO A 132 27.66 27.44 7.22
CA PRO A 132 28.86 27.29 8.03
C PRO A 132 29.02 28.53 8.90
N GLU A 133 29.17 28.31 10.21
CA GLU A 133 29.46 29.35 11.19
C GLU A 133 30.57 30.22 10.60
N ARG A 134 30.26 31.50 10.36
CA ARG A 134 31.27 32.45 9.88
C ARG A 134 32.35 32.49 10.95
N VAL A 135 33.45 31.78 10.72
CA VAL A 135 34.70 31.99 11.45
C VAL A 135 35.13 33.40 11.12
N ILE A 136 34.79 34.34 12.01
CA ILE A 136 35.28 35.71 11.96
C ILE A 136 36.76 35.58 12.27
N ILE A 137 37.59 35.56 11.23
CA ILE A 137 39.04 35.70 11.37
C ILE A 137 39.25 37.15 11.79
N GLN A 138 39.45 37.36 13.08
CA GLN A 138 39.75 38.65 13.69
C GLN A 138 41.24 38.70 14.04
#